data_AF-A0AAU7WA38-F1
#
_entry.id   AF-A0AAU7WA38-F1
#
_cell.length_a   1.000
_cell.length_b   1.000
_cell.length_c   1.000
_cell.angle_alpha   90.00
_cell.angle_beta   90.00
_cell.angle_gamma   90.00
#
_symmetry.space_group_name_H-M   'P 1'
#
loop_
_entity.id
_entity.type
_entity.pdbx_description
1 polymer ?
#
loop_
_entity_poly.entity_id
_entity_poly.type
_entity_poly.pdbx_seq_one_letter_code
_entity_poly.pdbx_strand_id
1 'polypeptide(L)'
;MSGNYRPDEFDGVPTTDSSGFAAVPDAFQRLWTPHRLVYINQGEQPDEHTCPFCHAPELDDEQSLIVARGVHAYVLLNLYPYNSGHLLVCPYRHIATYDQASAEEVAEIGELTQTAMRVVKQVSRCDGFNIGMNQGRIAGAGIAEHLHQHIVPRWALDANFFPIIAGTKALPRLLGEVRAEIAGAWPA
;
A
#
# COMPACT_ATOMS: atom_id res chain seq x y z
N MET A 1 29.89 9.27 -3.29
CA MET A 1 30.23 8.20 -4.25
C MET A 1 29.05 8.05 -5.19
N SER A 2 29.27 8.33 -6.46
CA SER A 2 28.28 8.35 -7.55
C SER A 2 27.69 6.96 -7.78
N GLY A 3 26.35 6.87 -7.80
CA GLY A 3 25.62 5.62 -8.05
C GLY A 3 25.84 5.07 -9.46
N ASN A 4 26.05 3.77 -9.57
CA ASN A 4 26.35 3.03 -10.80
C ASN A 4 25.08 2.63 -11.58
N TYR A 5 24.17 3.56 -11.88
CA TYR A 5 23.03 3.25 -12.76
C TYR A 5 23.01 4.19 -13.96
N ARG A 6 22.79 3.62 -15.14
CA ARG A 6 22.74 4.39 -16.39
C ARG A 6 21.32 4.95 -16.58
N PRO A 7 21.16 6.20 -17.05
CA PRO A 7 19.86 6.84 -17.19
C PRO A 7 18.88 6.11 -18.13
N ASP A 8 19.40 5.32 -19.07
CA ASP A 8 18.69 4.65 -20.16
C ASP A 8 18.25 3.21 -19.83
N GLU A 9 18.56 2.70 -18.64
CA GLU A 9 18.37 1.28 -18.29
C GLU A 9 16.90 0.82 -18.30
N PHE A 10 15.95 1.76 -18.32
CA PHE A 10 14.50 1.47 -18.30
C PHE A 10 13.75 2.01 -19.52
N ASP A 11 14.46 2.50 -20.55
CA ASP A 11 13.82 2.95 -21.78
C ASP A 11 13.17 1.78 -22.52
N GLY A 12 11.89 1.92 -22.86
CA GLY A 12 11.13 0.95 -23.65
C GLY A 12 10.29 -0.05 -22.83
N VAL A 13 10.22 0.08 -21.51
CA VAL A 13 9.24 -0.67 -20.72
C VAL A 13 7.85 -0.03 -20.92
N PRO A 14 6.81 -0.77 -21.35
CA PRO A 14 5.49 -0.21 -21.56
C PRO A 14 4.89 0.29 -20.24
N THR A 15 4.40 1.51 -20.23
CA THR A 15 3.75 2.15 -19.08
C THR A 15 2.45 2.84 -19.50
N THR A 16 1.50 2.97 -18.58
CA THR A 16 0.15 3.51 -18.86
C THR A 16 -0.15 4.66 -17.90
N ASP A 17 -0.75 5.74 -18.40
CA ASP A 17 -1.08 6.96 -17.63
C ASP A 17 -2.26 6.72 -16.66
N SER A 18 -2.10 7.13 -15.40
CA SER A 18 -3.06 6.92 -14.32
C SER A 18 -4.09 8.04 -14.14
N SER A 19 -3.92 9.17 -14.83
CA SER A 19 -4.78 10.36 -14.68
C SER A 19 -6.25 10.13 -15.06
N GLY A 20 -6.57 9.04 -15.76
CA GLY A 20 -7.91 8.70 -16.25
C GLY A 20 -8.68 7.64 -15.46
N PHE A 21 -8.18 7.10 -14.35
CA PHE A 21 -8.77 5.89 -13.73
C PHE A 21 -9.66 6.16 -12.52
N ALA A 22 -10.91 6.55 -12.80
CA ALA A 22 -12.04 6.29 -11.90
C ALA A 22 -12.86 5.11 -12.44
N ALA A 23 -12.91 4.01 -11.68
CA ALA A 23 -13.96 2.97 -11.75
C ALA A 23 -14.38 2.40 -13.14
N VAL A 24 -13.48 1.75 -13.90
CA VAL A 24 -13.83 1.01 -15.15
C VAL A 24 -13.35 -0.47 -15.11
N PRO A 25 -14.14 -1.45 -15.63
CA PRO A 25 -14.07 -2.86 -15.25
C PRO A 25 -13.16 -3.67 -16.20
N ASP A 26 -11.86 -3.66 -15.96
CA ASP A 26 -11.02 -4.77 -16.42
C ASP A 26 -10.35 -5.44 -15.23
N ALA A 27 -11.05 -6.43 -14.66
CA ALA A 27 -10.59 -7.22 -13.53
C ALA A 27 -9.42 -8.16 -13.89
N PHE A 28 -9.08 -8.34 -15.18
CA PHE A 28 -8.16 -9.40 -15.60
C PHE A 28 -6.69 -8.96 -15.69
N GLN A 29 -6.37 -7.69 -15.97
CA GLN A 29 -4.97 -7.23 -16.00
C GLN A 29 -4.37 -6.90 -14.62
N ARG A 30 -5.21 -6.80 -13.58
CA ARG A 30 -4.79 -6.30 -12.24
C ARG A 30 -4.12 -7.36 -11.35
N LEU A 31 -3.97 -8.58 -11.86
CA LEU A 31 -3.55 -9.74 -11.08
C LEU A 31 -2.04 -10.00 -11.12
N TRP A 32 -1.27 -9.32 -11.98
CA TRP A 32 0.16 -9.63 -12.14
C TRP A 32 1.08 -8.50 -12.59
N THR A 33 0.60 -7.36 -13.10
CA THR A 33 1.56 -6.30 -13.46
C THR A 33 2.30 -5.88 -12.20
N PRO A 34 3.65 -5.95 -12.14
CA PRO A 34 4.38 -5.38 -11.01
C PRO A 34 3.99 -3.91 -10.97
N HIS A 35 3.11 -3.52 -10.02
CA HIS A 35 2.55 -2.17 -9.96
C HIS A 35 3.63 -1.10 -9.77
N ARG A 36 4.84 -1.52 -9.43
CA ARG A 36 6.09 -0.78 -9.64
C ARG A 36 6.10 -0.03 -10.98
N LEU A 37 5.62 -0.60 -12.08
CA LEU A 37 5.61 0.03 -13.41
C LEU A 37 4.57 1.15 -13.57
N VAL A 38 3.55 1.21 -12.71
CA VAL A 38 2.52 2.27 -12.77
C VAL A 38 3.04 3.59 -12.20
N TYR A 39 3.93 3.51 -11.19
CA TYR A 39 4.56 4.69 -10.57
C TYR A 39 5.99 4.94 -11.07
N ILE A 40 6.66 3.95 -11.66
CA ILE A 40 7.93 4.15 -12.38
C ILE A 40 7.62 4.45 -13.84
N ASN A 41 6.91 5.55 -14.08
CA ASN A 41 6.87 6.14 -15.39
C ASN A 41 8.00 7.19 -15.44
N GLN A 42 8.98 7.01 -16.32
CA GLN A 42 10.10 7.94 -16.56
C GLN A 42 11.10 8.17 -15.40
N GLY A 43 11.01 7.39 -14.32
CA GLY A 43 11.96 7.49 -13.20
C GLY A 43 11.71 8.67 -12.26
N GLU A 44 10.63 9.43 -12.47
CA GLU A 44 10.18 10.51 -11.60
C GLU A 44 9.32 9.90 -10.47
N GLN A 45 9.62 10.28 -9.22
CA GLN A 45 8.75 9.96 -8.08
C GLN A 45 7.73 11.09 -7.94
N PRO A 46 6.48 10.79 -7.54
CA PRO A 46 5.51 11.83 -7.27
C PRO A 46 6.05 12.75 -6.16
N ASP A 47 6.04 14.05 -6.44
CA ASP A 47 6.30 15.08 -5.44
C ASP A 47 5.14 15.18 -4.45
N GLU A 48 5.26 16.05 -3.44
CA GLU A 48 4.22 16.25 -2.42
C GLU A 48 2.84 16.58 -3.04
N HIS A 49 2.81 17.32 -4.13
CA HIS A 49 1.58 17.75 -4.81
C HIS A 49 0.90 16.64 -5.63
N THR A 50 1.65 15.61 -6.00
CA THR A 50 1.17 14.45 -6.78
C THR A 50 1.16 13.16 -5.96
N CYS A 51 1.56 13.22 -4.69
CA CYS A 51 1.63 12.06 -3.81
C CYS A 51 0.23 11.56 -3.42
N PRO A 52 -0.14 10.32 -3.76
CA PRO A 52 -1.46 9.79 -3.43
C PRO A 52 -1.67 9.65 -1.91
N PHE A 53 -0.60 9.51 -1.12
CA PHE A 53 -0.68 9.45 0.34
C PHE A 53 -0.81 10.84 0.99
N CYS A 54 -0.40 11.92 0.32
CA CYS A 54 -0.71 13.28 0.76
C CYS A 54 -2.15 13.66 0.42
N HIS A 55 -2.63 13.23 -0.74
CA HIS A 55 -3.99 13.54 -1.22
C HIS A 55 -5.07 12.67 -0.55
N ALA A 56 -4.78 11.42 -0.18
CA ALA A 56 -5.77 10.51 0.41
C ALA A 56 -6.50 11.08 1.66
N PRO A 57 -5.81 11.72 2.62
CA PRO A 57 -6.45 12.39 3.75
C PRO A 57 -7.42 13.52 3.40
N GLU A 58 -7.32 14.13 2.21
CA GLU A 58 -8.17 15.23 1.73
C GLU A 58 -9.51 14.72 1.15
N LEU A 59 -9.59 13.43 0.85
CA LEU A 59 -10.78 12.76 0.33
C LEU A 59 -11.59 12.11 1.45
N ASP A 60 -12.84 11.80 1.12
CA ASP A 60 -13.69 10.95 1.96
C ASP A 60 -13.05 9.56 2.14
N ASP A 61 -13.20 8.97 3.32
CA ASP A 61 -12.52 7.73 3.69
C ASP A 61 -12.91 6.55 2.77
N GLU A 62 -14.14 6.54 2.25
CA GLU A 62 -14.61 5.58 1.26
C GLU A 62 -13.81 5.67 -0.04
N GLN A 63 -13.50 6.89 -0.49
CA GLN A 63 -12.82 7.14 -1.76
C GLN A 63 -11.32 6.87 -1.66
N SER A 64 -10.71 7.22 -0.53
CA SER A 64 -9.28 7.02 -0.26
C SER A 64 -8.96 5.66 0.38
N LEU A 65 -9.98 4.84 0.65
CA LEU A 65 -9.88 3.55 1.34
C LEU A 65 -9.27 3.65 2.75
N ILE A 66 -9.38 4.81 3.39
CA ILE A 66 -8.96 5.02 4.78
C ILE A 66 -9.88 4.23 5.71
N VAL A 67 -9.28 3.50 6.64
CA VAL A 67 -10.00 2.71 7.67
C VAL A 67 -9.93 3.35 9.05
N ALA A 68 -8.90 4.17 9.30
CA ALA A 68 -8.71 4.87 10.56
C ALA A 68 -7.80 6.08 10.41
N ARG A 69 -8.07 7.12 11.20
CA ARG A 69 -7.28 8.35 11.27
C ARG A 69 -6.76 8.55 12.69
N GLY A 70 -5.46 8.68 12.84
CA GLY A 70 -4.80 9.15 14.06
C GLY A 70 -4.50 10.64 13.99
N VAL A 71 -3.61 11.09 14.86
CA VAL A 71 -3.14 12.47 15.01
C VAL A 71 -1.97 12.77 14.06
N HIS A 72 -1.00 11.87 13.95
CA HIS A 72 0.23 11.97 13.17
C HIS A 72 0.28 11.00 11.97
N ALA A 73 -0.49 9.91 12.01
CA ALA A 73 -0.57 8.89 10.99
C ALA A 73 -2.00 8.40 10.79
N TYR A 74 -2.23 7.70 9.68
CA TYR A 74 -3.51 7.12 9.32
C TYR A 74 -3.31 5.74 8.69
N VAL A 75 -4.40 4.99 8.57
CA VAL A 75 -4.42 3.62 8.05
C VAL A 75 -5.38 3.54 6.88
N LEU A 76 -4.92 2.93 5.79
CA LEU A 76 -5.72 2.71 4.58
C LEU A 76 -5.48 1.31 4.01
N LEU A 77 -6.42 0.82 3.21
CA LEU A 77 -6.16 -0.39 2.41
C LEU A 77 -5.20 -0.09 1.27
N ASN A 78 -4.32 -1.06 1.01
CA ASN A 78 -3.57 -1.06 -0.22
C ASN A 78 -4.51 -1.35 -1.40
N LEU A 79 -4.55 -0.45 -2.38
CA LEU A 79 -5.32 -0.60 -3.62
C LEU A 79 -4.92 -1.87 -4.40
N TYR A 80 -3.67 -2.32 -4.23
CA TYR A 80 -3.12 -3.52 -4.86
C TYR A 80 -2.66 -4.51 -3.79
N PRO A 81 -3.59 -5.19 -3.11
CA PRO A 81 -3.27 -5.94 -1.90
C PRO A 81 -2.59 -7.28 -2.23
N TYR A 82 -1.55 -7.65 -1.47
CA TYR A 82 -0.98 -9.00 -1.55
C TYR A 82 -1.98 -10.06 -1.10
N ASN A 83 -2.78 -9.75 -0.09
CA ASN A 83 -3.88 -10.56 0.44
C ASN A 83 -5.01 -9.62 0.88
N SER A 84 -6.26 -10.12 0.89
CA SER A 84 -7.39 -9.35 1.41
C SER A 84 -7.11 -8.85 2.83
N GLY A 85 -7.35 -7.56 3.08
CA GLY A 85 -6.99 -6.92 4.35
C GLY A 85 -5.55 -6.41 4.44
N HIS A 86 -4.81 -6.33 3.33
CA HIS A 86 -3.50 -5.66 3.29
C HIS A 86 -3.68 -4.15 3.54
N LEU A 87 -3.20 -3.71 4.70
CA LEU A 87 -3.24 -2.31 5.12
C LEU A 87 -1.87 -1.65 4.98
N LEU A 88 -1.91 -0.32 4.87
CA LEU A 88 -0.77 0.57 4.97
C LEU A 88 -0.97 1.50 6.17
N VAL A 89 0.10 1.78 6.91
CA VAL A 89 0.13 2.87 7.91
C VAL A 89 1.06 3.94 7.39
N CYS A 90 0.56 5.16 7.24
CA CYS A 90 1.28 6.28 6.63
C CYS A 90 1.25 7.48 7.59
N PRO A 91 2.38 8.19 7.81
CA PRO A 91 2.32 9.50 8.45
C PRO A 91 1.59 10.49 7.52
N TYR A 92 0.96 11.51 8.10
CA TYR A 92 0.41 12.63 7.31
C TYR A 92 1.52 13.43 6.65
N ARG A 93 2.65 13.62 7.34
CA ARG A 93 3.81 14.35 6.82
C ARG A 93 4.47 13.57 5.69
N HIS A 94 4.81 14.28 4.61
CA HIS A 94 5.55 13.72 3.48
C HIS A 94 7.02 13.50 3.87
N ILE A 95 7.35 12.29 4.30
CA ILE A 95 8.72 11.85 4.57
C ILE A 95 9.04 10.58 3.81
N ALA A 96 10.23 10.49 3.23
CA ALA A 96 10.60 9.34 2.41
C ALA A 96 10.90 8.10 3.25
N THR A 97 11.56 8.30 4.40
CA THR A 97 12.21 7.22 5.12
C THR A 97 11.92 7.22 6.61
N TYR A 98 11.96 6.04 7.22
CA TYR A 98 11.58 5.86 8.63
C TYR A 98 12.48 6.63 9.60
N ASP A 99 13.76 6.83 9.26
CA ASP A 99 14.70 7.62 10.06
C ASP A 99 14.38 9.12 10.08
N GLN A 100 13.51 9.59 9.19
CA GLN A 100 13.03 10.98 9.18
C GLN A 100 11.79 11.19 10.07
N ALA A 101 11.18 10.12 10.59
CA ALA A 101 9.99 10.19 11.41
C ALA A 101 10.28 10.78 12.80
N SER A 102 9.36 11.58 13.33
CA SER A 102 9.44 12.08 14.70
C SER A 102 9.16 10.95 15.71
N ALA A 103 9.47 11.18 16.98
CA ALA A 103 9.20 10.19 18.02
C ALA A 103 7.69 9.92 18.17
N GLU A 104 6.86 10.95 17.99
CA GLU A 104 5.40 10.88 18.03
C GLU A 104 4.84 10.10 16.83
N GLU A 105 5.36 10.36 15.62
CA GLU A 105 4.99 9.61 14.41
C GLU A 105 5.36 8.12 14.57
N VAL A 106 6.57 7.82 15.07
CA VAL A 106 7.02 6.45 15.33
C VAL A 106 6.10 5.73 16.32
N ALA A 107 5.76 6.40 17.44
CA ALA A 107 4.90 5.84 18.46
C ALA A 107 3.51 5.53 17.89
N GLU A 108 2.89 6.48 17.20
CA GLU A 108 1.53 6.30 16.68
C GLU A 108 1.47 5.29 15.52
N ILE A 109 2.48 5.26 14.64
CA ILE A 109 2.59 4.20 13.61
C ILE A 109 2.61 2.82 14.27
N GLY A 110 3.34 2.67 15.38
CA GLY A 110 3.38 1.43 16.17
C GLY A 110 2.03 1.07 16.81
N GLU A 111 1.33 2.05 17.38
CA GLU A 111 0.01 1.87 17.98
C GLU A 111 -1.06 1.50 16.94
N LEU A 112 -1.12 2.23 15.83
CA LEU A 112 -2.01 1.94 14.71
C LEU A 112 -1.72 0.56 14.11
N THR A 113 -0.44 0.17 14.02
CA THR A 113 -0.06 -1.18 13.57
C THR A 113 -0.63 -2.25 14.48
N GLN A 114 -0.48 -2.11 15.80
CA GLN A 114 -1.01 -3.08 16.74
C GLN A 114 -2.55 -3.17 16.69
N THR A 115 -3.22 -2.04 16.53
CA THR A 115 -4.68 -2.00 16.39
C THR A 115 -5.12 -2.65 15.07
N ALA A 116 -4.48 -2.32 13.96
CA ALA A 116 -4.72 -2.94 12.67
C ALA A 116 -4.60 -4.48 12.75
N MET A 117 -3.55 -5.01 13.38
CA MET A 117 -3.39 -6.45 13.55
C MET A 117 -4.54 -7.09 14.33
N ARG A 118 -4.99 -6.47 15.44
CA ARG A 118 -6.12 -6.99 16.23
C ARG A 118 -7.41 -6.98 15.42
N VAL A 119 -7.70 -5.86 14.76
CA VAL A 119 -8.92 -5.66 13.95
C VAL A 119 -8.94 -6.64 12.77
N VAL A 120 -7.86 -6.71 11.98
CA VAL A 120 -7.77 -7.60 10.82
C VAL A 120 -7.86 -9.06 11.26
N LYS A 121 -7.23 -9.45 12.37
CA LYS A 121 -7.34 -10.82 12.89
C LYS A 121 -8.78 -11.17 13.27
N GLN A 122 -9.50 -10.23 13.89
CA GLN A 122 -10.92 -10.41 14.25
C GLN A 122 -11.81 -10.55 13.00
N VAL A 123 -11.66 -9.66 12.03
CA VAL A 123 -12.51 -9.59 10.83
C VAL A 123 -12.23 -10.77 9.89
N SER A 124 -10.95 -11.06 9.65
CA SER A 124 -10.53 -11.98 8.58
C SER A 124 -10.14 -13.37 9.07
N ARG A 125 -9.99 -13.56 10.39
CA ARG A 125 -9.51 -14.79 11.02
C ARG A 125 -8.19 -15.30 10.44
N CYS A 126 -7.28 -14.37 10.12
CA CYS A 126 -5.95 -14.72 9.63
C CYS A 126 -5.10 -15.39 10.73
N ASP A 127 -4.14 -16.19 10.30
CA ASP A 127 -3.26 -16.98 11.19
C ASP A 127 -2.02 -16.21 11.61
N GLY A 128 -1.60 -15.21 10.82
CA GLY A 128 -0.41 -14.41 11.09
C GLY A 128 -0.31 -13.16 10.21
N PHE A 129 0.83 -12.48 10.31
CA PHE A 129 1.08 -11.23 9.59
C PHE A 129 2.52 -11.15 9.09
N ASN A 130 2.72 -10.51 7.94
CA ASN A 130 3.99 -9.85 7.60
C ASN A 130 3.84 -8.35 7.80
N ILE A 131 4.86 -7.75 8.40
CA ILE A 131 4.93 -6.32 8.65
C ILE A 131 6.28 -5.84 8.15
N GLY A 132 6.30 -4.76 7.40
CA GLY A 132 7.56 -4.24 6.86
C GLY A 132 7.40 -2.94 6.08
N MET A 133 8.54 -2.33 5.77
CA MET A 133 8.64 -1.13 4.96
C MET A 133 9.74 -1.35 3.92
N ASN A 134 9.50 -0.93 2.69
CA ASN A 134 10.56 -0.81 1.70
C ASN A 134 11.07 0.63 1.74
N GLN A 135 12.37 0.83 1.96
CA GLN A 135 12.96 2.16 2.18
C GLN A 135 13.80 2.58 0.96
N GLY A 136 13.29 3.58 0.21
CA GLY A 136 13.88 4.06 -1.02
C GLY A 136 13.57 3.21 -2.27
N ARG A 137 13.76 3.81 -3.45
CA ARG A 137 13.42 3.21 -4.76
C ARG A 137 14.06 1.83 -4.97
N ILE A 138 15.33 1.66 -4.57
CA ILE A 138 16.09 0.41 -4.78
C ILE A 138 15.55 -0.72 -3.89
N ALA A 139 15.08 -0.41 -2.68
CA ALA A 139 14.46 -1.41 -1.80
C ALA A 139 13.06 -1.84 -2.27
N GLY A 140 12.56 -1.26 -3.38
CA GLY A 140 11.28 -1.63 -3.96
C GLY A 140 10.08 -0.89 -3.37
N ALA A 141 10.29 0.30 -2.81
CA ALA A 141 9.19 1.20 -2.48
C ALA A 141 8.47 1.61 -3.77
N GLY A 142 7.15 1.41 -3.83
CA GLY A 142 6.34 1.80 -4.99
C GLY A 142 6.20 3.33 -5.10
N ILE A 143 6.11 3.99 -3.94
CA ILE A 143 6.14 5.45 -3.77
C ILE A 143 7.28 5.69 -2.78
N ALA A 144 8.47 5.98 -3.29
CA ALA A 144 9.68 6.01 -2.46
C ALA A 144 9.78 7.23 -1.54
N GLU A 145 9.08 8.32 -1.89
CA GLU A 145 9.19 9.61 -1.20
C GLU A 145 8.18 9.78 -0.05
N HIS A 146 7.29 8.80 0.18
CA HIS A 146 6.35 8.82 1.29
C HIS A 146 6.30 7.47 2.01
N LEU A 147 6.73 7.47 3.27
CA LEU A 147 6.82 6.34 4.17
C LEU A 147 5.47 5.64 4.32
N HIS A 148 5.47 4.32 4.15
CA HIS A 148 4.29 3.51 4.41
C HIS A 148 4.70 2.13 4.93
N GLN A 149 4.09 1.72 6.03
CA GLN A 149 4.30 0.41 6.63
C GLN A 149 3.21 -0.55 6.16
N HIS A 150 3.63 -1.65 5.55
CA HIS A 150 2.76 -2.73 5.14
C HIS A 150 2.34 -3.59 6.33
N ILE A 151 1.06 -3.96 6.38
CA ILE A 151 0.51 -4.96 7.29
C ILE A 151 -0.27 -5.96 6.43
N VAL A 152 0.34 -7.13 6.19
CA VAL A 152 -0.20 -8.14 5.28
C VAL A 152 -0.69 -9.33 6.11
N PRO A 153 -2.01 -9.58 6.20
CA PRO A 153 -2.54 -10.78 6.85
C PRO A 153 -2.15 -12.03 6.04
N ARG A 154 -1.88 -13.13 6.75
CA ARG A 154 -1.44 -14.42 6.20
C ARG A 154 -2.32 -15.54 6.72
N TRP A 155 -2.57 -16.53 5.88
CA TRP A 155 -3.24 -17.78 6.24
C TRP A 155 -2.31 -18.96 5.99
N ALA A 156 -2.53 -20.05 6.73
CA ALA A 156 -1.90 -21.31 6.43
C ALA A 156 -2.13 -21.67 4.94
N LEU A 157 -1.05 -21.93 4.21
CA LEU A 157 -1.07 -22.34 2.79
C LEU A 157 -1.57 -21.27 1.79
N ASP A 158 -1.59 -19.99 2.17
CA ASP A 158 -1.95 -18.89 1.25
C ASP A 158 -0.93 -18.65 0.12
N ALA A 159 0.30 -19.14 0.31
CA ALA A 159 1.32 -19.25 -0.72
C ALA A 159 1.24 -20.64 -1.37
N ASN A 160 0.33 -20.78 -2.34
CA ASN A 160 0.32 -21.94 -3.23
C ASN A 160 0.99 -21.59 -4.56
N PHE A 161 1.21 -22.58 -5.42
CA PHE A 161 1.87 -22.37 -6.73
C PHE A 161 1.00 -21.62 -7.74
N PHE A 162 -0.27 -21.34 -7.43
CA PHE A 162 -1.25 -20.80 -8.36
C PHE A 162 -0.86 -19.42 -8.92
N PRO A 163 -0.36 -18.46 -8.13
CA PRO A 163 0.17 -17.19 -8.66
C PRO A 163 1.37 -17.36 -9.59
N ILE A 164 2.17 -18.42 -9.40
CA ILE A 164 3.38 -18.67 -10.21
C ILE A 164 3.02 -19.32 -11.54
N ILE A 165 2.08 -20.29 -11.55
CA ILE A 165 1.72 -21.04 -12.76
C ILE A 165 0.64 -20.32 -13.56
N ALA A 166 -0.35 -19.72 -12.90
CA ALA A 166 -1.49 -19.09 -13.56
C ALA A 166 -1.28 -17.58 -13.79
N GLY A 167 -0.16 -17.00 -13.32
CA GLY A 167 0.11 -15.56 -13.40
C GLY A 167 -1.02 -14.72 -12.82
N THR A 168 -1.79 -15.26 -11.86
CA THR A 168 -2.99 -14.62 -11.32
C THR A 168 -3.20 -15.02 -9.87
N LYS A 169 -3.56 -14.06 -9.00
CA LYS A 169 -3.93 -14.31 -7.61
C LYS A 169 -5.36 -13.84 -7.33
N ALA A 170 -6.32 -14.76 -7.29
CA ALA A 170 -7.70 -14.43 -6.97
C ALA A 170 -7.82 -13.75 -5.60
N LEU A 171 -8.31 -12.51 -5.59
CA LEU A 171 -8.75 -11.83 -4.37
C LEU A 171 -10.27 -12.04 -4.24
N PRO A 172 -10.73 -12.82 -3.25
CA PRO A 172 -12.13 -13.27 -3.21
C PRO A 172 -13.13 -12.19 -2.76
N ARG A 173 -12.69 -10.97 -2.45
CA ARG A 173 -13.52 -9.93 -1.82
C ARG A 173 -13.26 -8.55 -2.42
N LEU A 174 -14.31 -7.74 -2.51
CA LEU A 174 -14.22 -6.35 -2.99
C LEU A 174 -13.53 -5.45 -1.95
N LEU A 175 -12.69 -4.52 -2.42
CA LEU A 175 -11.94 -3.62 -1.54
C LEU A 175 -12.86 -2.76 -0.66
N GLY A 176 -13.96 -2.24 -1.20
CA GLY A 176 -14.91 -1.41 -0.45
C GLY A 176 -15.59 -2.16 0.71
N GLU A 177 -15.94 -3.44 0.51
CA GLU A 177 -16.52 -4.28 1.56
C GLU A 177 -15.49 -4.55 2.67
N VAL A 178 -14.26 -4.89 2.28
CA VAL A 178 -13.16 -5.13 3.22
C VAL A 178 -12.84 -3.86 4.01
N ARG A 179 -12.85 -2.69 3.36
CA ARG A 179 -12.66 -1.39 4.03
C ARG A 179 -13.73 -1.20 5.10
N ALA A 180 -15.01 -1.32 4.72
CA ALA A 180 -16.14 -1.08 5.60
C ALA A 180 -16.12 -2.00 6.83
N GLU A 181 -15.78 -3.28 6.66
CA GLU A 181 -15.65 -4.21 7.79
C GLU A 181 -14.51 -3.88 8.73
N ILE A 182 -13.34 -3.53 8.19
CA ILE A 182 -12.18 -3.16 9.01
C ILE A 182 -12.45 -1.84 9.75
N ALA A 183 -12.97 -0.83 9.05
CA ALA A 183 -13.33 0.46 9.64
C ALA A 183 -14.42 0.30 10.71
N GLY A 184 -15.46 -0.49 10.44
CA GLY A 184 -16.54 -0.76 11.39
C GLY A 184 -16.13 -1.58 12.61
N ALA A 185 -15.02 -2.31 12.54
CA ALA A 185 -14.43 -3.04 13.66
C ALA A 185 -13.31 -2.25 14.36
N TRP A 186 -12.97 -1.04 13.89
CA TRP A 186 -11.95 -0.22 14.50
C TRP A 186 -12.43 0.31 15.86
N PRO A 187 -11.61 0.27 16.93
CA PRO A 187 -11.98 0.85 18.21
C PRO A 187 -12.27 2.35 18.10
N ALA A 188 -13.30 2.81 18.80
CA ALA A 188 -13.68 4.22 18.91
C ALA A 188 -12.63 5.05 19.67
#